data_AF-A0A7V4T5K6-F1
#
_entry.id   AF-A0A7V4T5K6-F1
#
_cell.length_a   1.000
_cell.length_b   1.000
_cell.length_c   1.000
_cell.angle_alpha   90.00
_cell.angle_beta   90.00
_cell.angle_gamma   90.00
#
_symmetry.space_group_name_H-M   'P 1'
#
loop_
_entity.id
_entity.type
_entity.pdbx_description
1 polymer ?
#
loop_
_entity_poly.entity_id
_entity_poly.type
_entity_poly.pdbx_seq_one_letter_code
_entity_poly.pdbx_strand_id
1 'polypeptide(L)'
;MKKTCIYFIVMTLVLLFTASGSFAAGIASSSVKAGDMVEITGKIAPGQDLYVAIAQTEMFAPKDTNGQFEIKRFKKDSKKAGFSFDTEIPPLYYMITNVPEKFGKVDKKRFGGPSVLMKKGQGIYSTTMFYLKKKFNDVDAVARTMMGPIKSEEQWNFLRYANESGYG
;
A
#
# COMPACT_ATOMS: atom_id res chain seq x y z
N MET A 1 -16.78 21.65 -46.76
CA MET A 1 -15.66 20.67 -46.66
C MET A 1 -14.67 20.98 -45.55
N LYS A 2 -14.19 22.23 -45.36
CA LYS A 2 -13.22 22.55 -44.28
C LYS A 2 -13.74 22.33 -42.85
N LYS A 3 -15.00 22.68 -42.56
CA LYS A 3 -15.59 22.52 -41.21
C LYS A 3 -15.85 21.06 -40.83
N THR A 4 -16.33 20.25 -41.78
CA THR A 4 -16.55 18.81 -41.58
C THR A 4 -15.26 18.04 -41.34
N CYS A 5 -14.15 18.45 -41.95
CA CYS A 5 -12.83 17.85 -41.75
C CYS A 5 -12.29 18.12 -40.32
N ILE A 6 -12.52 19.32 -39.78
CA ILE A 6 -12.12 19.68 -38.41
C ILE A 6 -12.91 18.85 -37.37
N TYR A 7 -14.22 18.67 -37.54
CA TYR A 7 -14.99 17.82 -36.64
C TYR A 7 -14.55 16.36 -36.68
N PHE A 8 -14.14 15.86 -37.85
CA PHE A 8 -13.62 14.50 -37.98
C PHE A 8 -12.28 14.32 -37.25
N ILE A 9 -11.38 15.31 -37.34
CA ILE A 9 -10.08 15.33 -36.63
C ILE A 9 -10.27 15.42 -35.12
N VAL A 10 -11.18 16.29 -34.65
CA VAL A 10 -11.47 16.42 -33.21
C VAL A 10 -12.11 15.13 -32.67
N MET A 11 -12.99 14.48 -33.43
CA MET A 11 -13.61 13.22 -33.02
C MET A 11 -12.60 12.06 -32.99
N THR A 12 -11.64 12.00 -33.92
CA THR A 12 -10.55 11.02 -33.87
C THR A 12 -9.59 11.27 -32.71
N LEU A 13 -9.32 12.54 -32.37
CA LEU A 13 -8.49 12.89 -31.23
C LEU A 13 -9.15 12.47 -29.89
N VAL A 14 -10.47 12.65 -29.77
CA VAL A 14 -11.24 12.20 -28.59
C VAL A 14 -11.27 10.67 -28.48
N LEU A 15 -11.40 9.96 -29.61
CA LEU A 15 -11.38 8.49 -29.62
C LEU A 15 -10.02 7.91 -29.21
N LEU A 16 -8.91 8.58 -29.55
CA LEU A 16 -7.56 8.19 -29.11
C LEU A 16 -7.34 8.33 -27.60
N PHE A 17 -8.06 9.24 -26.92
CA PHE A 17 -8.04 9.35 -25.45
C PHE A 17 -8.91 8.31 -24.74
N THR A 18 -9.88 7.71 -25.44
CA THR A 18 -10.76 6.67 -24.86
C THR A 18 -10.21 5.24 -24.98
N ALA A 19 -9.08 5.05 -25.67
CA ALA A 19 -8.40 3.76 -25.77
C ALA A 19 -7.55 3.46 -24.52
N SER A 20 -8.07 3.71 -23.32
CA SER A 20 -7.60 3.02 -22.12
C SER A 20 -8.10 1.58 -22.24
N GLY A 21 -7.27 0.71 -22.83
CA GLY A 21 -7.54 -0.72 -22.84
C GLY A 21 -7.85 -1.17 -21.41
N SER A 22 -9.06 -1.66 -21.17
CA SER A 22 -9.41 -2.28 -19.89
C SER A 22 -8.51 -3.50 -19.71
N PHE A 23 -7.44 -3.33 -18.94
CA PHE A 23 -6.65 -4.43 -18.43
C PHE A 23 -7.50 -5.14 -17.37
N ALA A 24 -8.36 -6.05 -17.82
CA ALA A 24 -9.14 -6.89 -16.94
C ALA A 24 -8.19 -7.88 -16.25
N ALA A 25 -8.06 -7.76 -14.93
CA ALA A 25 -7.50 -8.80 -14.09
C ALA A 25 -8.63 -9.75 -13.68
N GLY A 26 -8.40 -11.06 -13.83
CA GLY A 26 -9.32 -12.10 -13.41
C GLY A 26 -8.80 -12.82 -12.17
N ILE A 27 -9.70 -13.14 -11.24
CA ILE A 27 -9.45 -14.05 -10.13
C ILE A 27 -10.26 -15.31 -10.40
N ALA A 28 -9.62 -16.47 -10.38
CA ALA A 28 -10.22 -17.74 -10.81
C ALA A 28 -11.41 -18.22 -9.92
N SER A 29 -11.50 -17.75 -8.67
CA SER A 29 -12.59 -18.12 -7.75
C SER A 29 -13.02 -16.96 -6.86
N SER A 30 -14.32 -16.84 -6.62
CA SER A 30 -14.92 -15.90 -5.65
C SER A 30 -15.07 -16.49 -4.24
N SER A 31 -14.79 -17.80 -4.07
CA SER A 31 -14.84 -18.50 -2.78
C SER A 31 -13.63 -19.42 -2.67
N VAL A 32 -12.82 -19.20 -1.65
CA VAL A 32 -11.55 -19.91 -1.44
C VAL A 32 -11.46 -20.39 0.00
N LYS A 33 -11.01 -21.63 0.20
CA LYS A 33 -10.73 -22.20 1.51
C LYS A 33 -9.26 -22.02 1.87
N ALA A 34 -8.97 -22.13 3.16
CA ALA A 34 -7.59 -22.17 3.63
C ALA A 34 -6.84 -23.35 2.98
N GLY A 35 -5.72 -23.06 2.33
CA GLY A 35 -4.90 -24.04 1.60
C GLY A 35 -5.18 -24.10 0.10
N ASP A 36 -6.24 -23.45 -0.40
CA ASP A 36 -6.52 -23.38 -1.83
C ASP A 36 -5.51 -22.48 -2.56
N MET A 37 -5.18 -22.85 -3.79
CA MET A 37 -4.40 -22.00 -4.69
C MET A 37 -5.31 -20.94 -5.32
N VAL A 38 -4.92 -19.67 -5.22
CA VAL A 38 -5.56 -18.56 -5.93
C VAL A 38 -4.70 -18.18 -7.12
N GLU A 39 -5.24 -18.29 -8.32
CA GLU A 39 -4.61 -17.80 -9.53
C GLU A 39 -5.13 -16.41 -9.89
N ILE A 40 -4.21 -15.45 -10.03
CA ILE A 40 -4.48 -14.09 -10.49
C ILE A 40 -3.86 -13.95 -11.88
N THR A 41 -4.69 -13.72 -12.89
CA THR A 41 -4.24 -13.54 -14.27
C THR A 41 -4.62 -12.16 -14.77
N GLY A 42 -3.75 -11.57 -15.58
CA GLY A 42 -3.98 -10.24 -16.14
C GLY A 42 -2.96 -9.93 -17.21
N LYS A 43 -3.21 -8.85 -17.94
CA LYS A 43 -2.28 -8.29 -18.92
C LYS A 43 -1.85 -6.91 -18.45
N ILE A 44 -0.59 -6.57 -18.64
CA ILE A 44 -0.06 -5.21 -18.52
C ILE A 44 0.62 -4.86 -19.84
N ALA A 45 0.70 -3.58 -20.19
CA ALA A 45 1.41 -3.21 -21.41
C ALA A 45 2.91 -3.54 -21.26
N PRO A 46 3.59 -3.94 -22.36
CA PRO A 46 5.04 -4.15 -22.32
C PRO A 46 5.77 -2.92 -21.77
N GLY A 47 6.69 -3.14 -20.83
CA GLY A 47 7.46 -2.07 -20.18
C GLY A 47 6.73 -1.36 -19.03
N GLN A 48 5.49 -1.73 -18.70
CA GLN A 48 4.85 -1.26 -17.46
C GLN A 48 5.29 -2.10 -16.27
N ASP A 49 5.30 -1.46 -15.10
CA ASP A 49 5.54 -2.13 -13.84
C ASP A 49 4.31 -2.90 -13.36
N LEU A 50 4.57 -4.03 -12.72
CA LEU A 50 3.56 -4.86 -12.08
C LEU A 50 3.22 -4.29 -10.70
N TYR A 51 1.94 -4.12 -10.43
CA TYR A 51 1.41 -3.81 -9.10
C TYR A 51 0.17 -4.66 -8.83
N VAL A 52 0.22 -5.50 -7.80
CA VAL A 52 -0.93 -6.28 -7.31
C VAL A 52 -1.08 -6.02 -5.83
N ALA A 53 -2.09 -5.24 -5.46
CA ALA A 53 -2.47 -5.01 -4.07
C ALA A 53 -3.46 -6.10 -3.63
N ILE A 54 -3.04 -6.98 -2.72
CA ILE A 54 -3.91 -7.94 -2.05
C ILE A 54 -4.26 -7.37 -0.69
N ALA A 55 -5.52 -7.01 -0.51
CA ALA A 55 -6.00 -6.40 0.72
C ALA A 55 -7.32 -7.04 1.14
N GLN A 56 -7.54 -7.12 2.45
CA GLN A 56 -8.87 -7.47 2.95
C GLN A 56 -9.86 -6.32 2.72
N THR A 57 -11.12 -6.67 2.52
CA THR A 57 -12.21 -5.70 2.32
C THR A 57 -12.62 -5.02 3.61
N GLU A 58 -12.64 -5.77 4.72
CA GLU A 58 -12.94 -5.22 6.04
C GLU A 58 -11.76 -4.38 6.53
N MET A 59 -12.04 -3.12 6.81
CA MET A 59 -11.02 -2.16 7.24
C MET A 59 -11.03 -2.05 8.76
N PHE A 60 -9.90 -1.64 9.33
CA PHE A 60 -9.75 -1.37 10.74
C PHE A 60 -9.35 0.08 10.96
N ALA A 61 -10.05 0.75 11.88
CA ALA A 61 -9.67 2.01 12.46
C ALA A 61 -9.30 1.86 13.95
N PRO A 62 -8.43 2.72 14.49
CA PRO A 62 -8.14 2.73 15.92
C PRO A 62 -9.37 2.83 16.83
N LYS A 63 -10.44 3.49 16.38
CA LYS A 63 -11.71 3.59 17.11
C LYS A 63 -12.45 2.26 17.32
N ASP A 64 -12.14 1.24 16.51
CA ASP A 64 -12.81 -0.06 16.57
C ASP A 64 -12.25 -0.95 17.69
N THR A 65 -11.17 -0.52 18.35
CA THR A 65 -10.59 -1.25 19.48
C THR A 65 -11.29 -0.93 20.80
N ASN A 66 -11.57 -1.98 21.58
CA ASN A 66 -12.14 -1.87 22.93
C ASN A 66 -11.08 -2.02 24.04
N GLY A 67 -9.83 -2.27 23.65
CA GLY A 67 -8.74 -2.50 24.60
C GLY A 67 -8.27 -1.20 25.25
N GLN A 68 -8.32 -1.11 26.58
CA GLN A 68 -8.02 0.13 27.31
C GLN A 68 -6.56 0.58 27.15
N PHE A 69 -5.62 -0.34 26.93
CA PHE A 69 -4.22 -0.02 26.69
C PHE A 69 -3.99 0.37 25.23
N GLU A 70 -4.67 -0.30 24.32
CA GLU A 70 -4.69 -0.10 22.87
C GLU A 70 -5.22 1.30 22.55
N ILE A 71 -6.36 1.69 23.13
CA ILE A 71 -6.94 3.04 23.00
C ILE A 71 -5.94 4.10 23.47
N LYS A 72 -5.34 3.93 24.65
CA LYS A 72 -4.33 4.86 25.19
C LYS A 72 -3.11 4.95 24.29
N ARG A 73 -2.68 3.82 23.72
CA ARG A 73 -1.54 3.74 22.82
C ARG A 73 -1.81 4.45 21.51
N PHE A 74 -2.92 4.15 20.86
CA PHE A 74 -3.30 4.80 19.60
C PHE A 74 -3.47 6.30 19.76
N LYS A 75 -4.08 6.78 20.86
CA LYS A 75 -4.19 8.23 21.13
C LYS A 75 -2.84 8.94 21.16
N LYS A 76 -1.81 8.26 21.66
CA LYS A 76 -0.43 8.79 21.72
C LYS A 76 0.29 8.67 20.38
N ASP A 77 0.16 7.53 19.72
CA ASP A 77 0.96 7.18 18.56
C ASP A 77 0.39 7.77 17.27
N SER A 78 -0.94 7.89 17.13
CA SER A 78 -1.62 8.49 15.97
C SER A 78 -1.13 9.92 15.69
N LYS A 79 -1.03 10.75 16.75
CA LYS A 79 -0.50 12.11 16.68
C LYS A 79 0.96 12.16 16.21
N LYS A 80 1.77 11.16 16.59
CA LYS A 80 3.20 11.11 16.22
C LYS A 80 3.44 10.54 14.84
N ALA A 81 2.62 9.57 14.45
CA ALA A 81 2.73 8.86 13.19
C ALA A 81 2.02 9.58 12.05
N GLY A 82 1.07 10.47 12.35
CA GLY A 82 0.36 11.27 11.34
C GLY A 82 -0.88 10.58 10.78
N PHE A 83 -1.66 9.92 11.64
CA PHE A 83 -2.98 9.37 11.30
C PHE A 83 -4.01 9.76 12.38
N SER A 84 -5.29 9.68 12.07
CA SER A 84 -6.40 9.99 12.98
C SER A 84 -7.02 8.71 13.57
N PHE A 85 -7.91 8.85 14.56
CA PHE A 85 -8.59 7.70 15.17
C PHE A 85 -9.62 7.06 14.23
N ASP A 86 -9.98 7.77 13.17
CA ASP A 86 -10.90 7.35 12.11
C ASP A 86 -10.17 6.86 10.86
N THR A 87 -8.84 6.96 10.80
CA THR A 87 -8.09 6.47 9.64
C THR A 87 -8.21 4.95 9.57
N GLU A 88 -8.70 4.48 8.42
CA GLU A 88 -8.95 3.06 8.16
C GLU A 88 -7.87 2.49 7.23
N ILE A 89 -7.31 1.33 7.60
CA ILE A 89 -6.44 0.51 6.75
C ILE A 89 -6.95 -0.94 6.74
N PRO A 90 -6.68 -1.71 5.69
CA PRO A 90 -6.92 -3.15 5.73
C PRO A 90 -5.88 -3.79 6.66
N PRO A 91 -6.27 -4.55 7.70
CA PRO A 91 -5.30 -5.23 8.56
C PRO A 91 -4.37 -6.23 7.84
N LEU A 92 -4.76 -6.68 6.63
CA LEU A 92 -3.98 -7.55 5.76
C LEU A 92 -3.79 -6.79 4.44
N TYR A 93 -2.54 -6.50 4.13
CA TYR A 93 -2.15 -5.76 2.94
C TYR A 93 -0.83 -6.29 2.41
N TYR A 94 -0.82 -6.71 1.15
CA TYR A 94 0.38 -7.12 0.43
C TYR A 94 0.45 -6.38 -0.89
N MET A 95 1.64 -5.88 -1.24
CA MET A 95 1.94 -5.33 -2.55
C MET A 95 2.93 -6.26 -3.24
N ILE A 96 2.47 -6.93 -4.30
CA ILE A 96 3.32 -7.75 -5.17
C ILE A 96 3.73 -6.87 -6.35
N THR A 97 5.04 -6.64 -6.50
CA THR A 97 5.58 -5.74 -7.52
C THR A 97 7.00 -6.12 -7.92
N ASN A 98 7.40 -5.78 -9.15
CA ASN A 98 8.77 -5.88 -9.64
C ASN A 98 9.63 -4.65 -9.28
N VAL A 99 9.03 -3.60 -8.71
CA VAL A 99 9.70 -2.32 -8.37
C VAL A 99 9.48 -1.93 -6.90
N PRO A 100 9.83 -2.81 -5.93
CA PRO A 100 9.59 -2.56 -4.51
C PRO A 100 10.28 -1.28 -4.01
N GLU A 101 11.41 -0.88 -4.59
CA GLU A 101 12.16 0.34 -4.26
C GLU A 101 11.35 1.64 -4.41
N LYS A 102 10.25 1.61 -5.20
CA LYS A 102 9.31 2.72 -5.28
C LYS A 102 8.54 2.94 -3.99
N PHE A 103 8.33 1.89 -3.19
CA PHE A 103 7.58 1.91 -1.94
C PHE A 103 8.44 1.99 -0.69
N GLY A 104 9.71 1.56 -0.78
CA GLY A 104 10.52 1.40 0.41
C GLY A 104 11.89 0.80 0.15
N LYS A 105 12.45 0.15 1.17
CA LYS A 105 13.73 -0.55 1.08
C LYS A 105 13.79 -1.73 2.04
N VAL A 106 14.60 -2.72 1.67
CA VAL A 106 14.99 -3.79 2.58
C VAL A 106 16.10 -3.29 3.52
N ASP A 107 15.94 -3.50 4.82
CA ASP A 107 16.97 -3.18 5.82
C ASP A 107 16.87 -4.14 7.02
N LYS A 108 17.84 -4.07 7.93
CA LYS A 108 17.87 -4.92 9.13
C LYS A 108 17.12 -4.27 10.29
N LYS A 109 16.08 -4.95 10.81
CA LYS A 109 15.48 -4.61 12.12
C LYS A 109 16.25 -5.36 13.20
N ARG A 110 16.83 -4.61 14.15
CA ARG A 110 17.66 -5.15 15.23
C ARG A 110 16.94 -5.22 16.57
N PHE A 111 17.19 -6.30 17.33
CA PHE A 111 16.51 -6.63 18.59
C PHE A 111 17.48 -7.19 19.65
N GLY A 112 17.06 -7.12 20.91
CA GLY A 112 17.80 -7.66 22.07
C GLY A 112 18.99 -6.80 22.49
N GLY A 113 19.70 -7.24 23.52
CA GLY A 113 20.88 -6.56 24.07
C GLY A 113 20.60 -5.74 25.34
N PRO A 114 21.61 -5.52 26.22
CA PRO A 114 21.44 -4.75 27.44
C PRO A 114 21.08 -3.29 27.14
N SER A 115 19.91 -2.85 27.60
CA SER A 115 19.38 -1.49 27.38
C SER A 115 20.22 -0.38 28.00
N VAL A 116 21.07 -0.71 28.97
CA VAL A 116 22.00 0.23 29.63
C VAL A 116 23.22 0.52 28.74
N LEU A 117 23.60 -0.42 27.86
CA LEU A 117 24.81 -0.31 27.02
C LEU A 117 24.49 0.01 25.56
N MET A 118 23.30 -0.36 25.08
CA MET A 118 22.96 -0.27 23.66
C MET A 118 21.81 0.69 23.41
N LYS A 119 21.96 1.55 22.40
CA LYS A 119 20.90 2.47 21.97
C LYS A 119 19.80 1.71 21.23
N LYS A 120 18.60 2.29 21.18
CA LYS A 120 17.47 1.76 20.40
C LYS A 120 17.91 1.49 18.95
N GLY A 121 17.74 0.26 18.48
CA GLY A 121 18.15 -0.17 17.14
C GLY A 121 19.56 -0.77 17.03
N GLN A 122 20.30 -0.91 18.14
CA GLN A 122 21.62 -1.56 18.17
C GLN A 122 21.58 -2.99 18.70
N GLY A 123 20.42 -3.66 18.60
CA GLY A 123 20.30 -5.00 19.12
C GLY A 123 21.24 -6.02 18.47
N ILE A 124 21.61 -7.03 19.25
CA ILE A 124 22.55 -8.09 18.85
C ILE A 124 21.96 -9.05 17.81
N TYR A 125 20.63 -9.17 17.78
CA TYR A 125 19.91 -9.99 16.80
C TYR A 125 19.35 -9.09 15.71
N SER A 126 19.22 -9.62 14.49
CA SER A 126 18.58 -8.89 13.39
C SER A 126 17.68 -9.79 12.56
N THR A 127 16.56 -9.24 12.10
CA THR A 127 15.77 -9.79 11.01
C THR A 127 15.79 -8.83 9.81
N THR A 128 15.47 -9.35 8.63
CA THR A 128 15.27 -8.55 7.43
C THR A 128 13.86 -8.01 7.41
N MET A 129 13.70 -6.72 7.14
CA MET A 129 12.41 -6.05 7.09
C MET A 129 12.34 -5.15 5.87
N PHE A 130 11.14 -5.04 5.29
CA PHE A 130 10.84 -4.03 4.30
C PHE A 130 10.31 -2.77 4.99
N TYR A 131 11.08 -1.69 4.94
CA TYR A 131 10.72 -0.39 5.47
C TYR A 131 10.10 0.48 4.38
N LEU A 132 8.92 1.01 4.65
CA LEU A 132 8.19 1.87 3.75
C LEU A 132 8.80 3.28 3.74
N LYS A 133 8.63 3.99 2.63
CA LYS A 133 9.04 5.40 2.53
C LYS A 133 8.34 6.24 3.61
N LYS A 134 9.12 7.12 4.24
CA LYS A 134 8.66 7.87 5.40
C LYS A 134 7.51 8.82 5.07
N LYS A 135 7.57 9.47 3.91
CA LYS A 135 6.51 10.37 3.42
C LYS A 135 5.76 9.68 2.31
N PHE A 136 4.44 9.87 2.29
CA PHE A 136 3.59 9.37 1.22
C PHE A 136 4.07 9.88 -0.15
N ASN A 137 4.44 11.16 -0.22
CA ASN A 137 4.85 11.80 -1.47
C ASN A 137 6.22 11.34 -2.00
N ASP A 138 7.02 10.61 -1.21
CA ASP A 138 8.27 10.01 -1.69
C ASP A 138 8.01 8.71 -2.48
N VAL A 139 6.83 8.10 -2.33
CA VAL A 139 6.38 6.98 -3.18
C VAL A 139 6.13 7.53 -4.58
N ASP A 140 6.61 6.81 -5.59
CA ASP A 140 6.46 7.19 -7.00
C ASP A 140 5.00 7.50 -7.34
N ALA A 141 4.76 8.50 -8.19
CA ALA A 141 3.41 9.01 -8.43
C ALA A 141 2.48 7.94 -9.04
N VAL A 142 2.99 7.11 -9.94
CA VAL A 142 2.23 5.99 -10.52
C VAL A 142 2.05 4.89 -9.48
N ALA A 143 3.11 4.53 -8.75
CA ALA A 143 3.01 3.53 -7.69
C ALA A 143 1.95 3.91 -6.63
N ARG A 144 1.82 5.20 -6.27
CA ARG A 144 0.79 5.68 -5.34
C ARG A 144 -0.64 5.41 -5.83
N THR A 145 -0.89 5.53 -7.13
CA THR A 145 -2.24 5.27 -7.67
C THR A 145 -2.59 3.78 -7.69
N MET A 146 -1.59 2.90 -7.52
CA MET A 146 -1.75 1.45 -7.61
C MET A 146 -1.87 0.76 -6.25
N MET A 147 -1.92 1.50 -5.13
CA MET A 147 -1.93 0.92 -3.78
C MET A 147 -3.29 0.38 -3.31
N GLY A 148 -4.30 0.34 -4.17
CA GLY A 148 -5.63 -0.19 -3.85
C GLY A 148 -6.34 0.67 -2.79
N PRO A 149 -6.66 0.13 -1.59
CA PRO A 149 -7.41 0.86 -0.56
C PRO A 149 -6.63 1.98 0.13
N ILE A 150 -5.30 2.03 -0.01
CA ILE A 150 -4.45 3.07 0.59
C ILE A 150 -4.36 4.26 -0.36
N LYS A 151 -5.14 5.32 -0.09
CA LYS A 151 -5.32 6.46 -1.00
C LYS A 151 -4.84 7.79 -0.44
N SER A 152 -4.66 7.88 0.88
CA SER A 152 -4.26 9.11 1.57
C SER A 152 -2.94 8.97 2.32
N GLU A 153 -2.35 10.12 2.64
CA GLU A 153 -1.16 10.19 3.48
C GLU A 153 -1.43 9.65 4.89
N GLU A 154 -2.62 9.89 5.46
CA GLU A 154 -2.99 9.32 6.76
C GLU A 154 -3.03 7.78 6.72
N GLN A 155 -3.64 7.19 5.68
CA GLN A 155 -3.68 5.74 5.52
C GLN A 155 -2.28 5.15 5.30
N TRP A 156 -1.43 5.84 4.54
CA TRP A 156 -0.03 5.45 4.37
C TRP A 156 0.75 5.49 5.69
N ASN A 157 0.58 6.57 6.45
CA ASN A 157 1.18 6.73 7.76
C ASN A 157 0.72 5.65 8.74
N PHE A 158 -0.57 5.31 8.70
CA PHE A 158 -1.12 4.25 9.53
C PHE A 158 -0.61 2.87 9.10
N LEU A 159 -0.59 2.56 7.79
CA LEU A 159 -0.01 1.34 7.26
C LEU A 159 1.47 1.20 7.65
N ARG A 160 2.24 2.28 7.55
CA ARG A 160 3.66 2.29 7.96
C ARG A 160 3.82 2.08 9.46
N TYR A 161 2.97 2.71 10.28
CA TYR A 161 2.94 2.46 11.72
C TYR A 161 2.63 0.98 12.03
N ALA A 162 1.63 0.41 11.35
CA ALA A 162 1.25 -0.99 11.51
C ALA A 162 2.37 -1.92 11.05
N ASN A 163 3.01 -1.68 9.91
CA ASN A 163 4.10 -2.51 9.43
C ASN A 163 5.37 -2.40 10.30
N GLU A 164 5.77 -1.20 10.70
CA GLU A 164 7.13 -0.96 11.22
C GLU A 164 7.26 -0.94 12.74
N SER A 165 6.15 -0.67 13.45
CA SER A 165 6.20 -0.55 14.91
C SER A 165 6.37 -1.92 15.59
N GLY A 166 6.33 -1.94 16.93
CA GLY A 166 6.31 -3.19 17.70
C GLY A 166 4.92 -3.51 18.23
N TYR A 167 3.92 -2.81 17.72
CA TYR A 167 2.54 -2.86 18.19
C TYR A 167 1.59 -3.15 17.02
N GLY A 168 1.92 -2.64 15.84
CA GLY A 168 1.51 -3.29 14.60
C GLY A 168 2.36 -4.52 14.32
#